data_AF-A0A7V1Z5E6-F1
#
_entry.id   AF-A0A7V1Z5E6-F1
#
_cell.length_a   1.000
_cell.length_b   1.000
_cell.length_c   1.000
_cell.angle_alpha   90.00
_cell.angle_beta   90.00
_cell.angle_gamma   90.00
#
_symmetry.space_group_name_H-M   'P 1'
#
loop_
_entity.id
_entity.type
_entity.pdbx_description
1 polymer ?
#
loop_
_entity_poly.entity_id
_entity_poly.type
_entity_poly.pdbx_seq_one_letter_code
_entity_poly.pdbx_strand_id
1 'polypeptide(L)'
;MMGRKQIRGPFTKAWGVVVAMLALCLLLPAMSGCTLPTLVYFTAVMLGKDMRAPPPIDLLSYREKLNKPRKEPLRVAVVTYTDVGTQIHLGPLARELDDALAKTLAKGFEKDKDRLVVLAPAVVHRWQDRNDQWAALEPAEMARQLRADLVIFVELSNPSLFENGSNRTLYRARADVAVTVAPAHTSQAEDVLSDLVVKEHLHVEFPRGSGPASVDPDLPPERFRRAFVAYLARELSWLFLPHDPKEEFASEKF
;
A
#
# COMPACT_ATOMS: atom_id res chain seq x y z
N MET A 1 -12.64 -1.90 -85.50
CA MET A 1 -11.71 -0.98 -84.82
C MET A 1 -12.51 -0.16 -83.81
N MET A 2 -12.40 -0.48 -82.52
CA MET A 2 -13.12 0.19 -81.43
C MET A 2 -12.14 0.37 -80.27
N GLY A 3 -11.81 1.62 -79.95
CA GLY A 3 -10.85 1.99 -78.90
C GLY A 3 -11.48 1.99 -77.51
N ARG A 4 -10.82 1.31 -76.56
CA ARG A 4 -11.10 1.42 -75.12
C ARG A 4 -10.39 2.64 -74.54
N LYS A 5 -11.16 3.63 -74.09
CA LYS A 5 -10.65 4.73 -73.25
C LYS A 5 -10.45 4.24 -71.82
N GLN A 6 -9.22 4.37 -71.30
CA GLN A 6 -8.91 4.23 -69.87
C GLN A 6 -9.35 5.49 -69.11
N ILE A 7 -10.15 5.32 -68.06
CA ILE A 7 -10.50 6.37 -67.09
C ILE A 7 -9.55 6.21 -65.89
N ARG A 8 -8.62 7.16 -65.71
CA ARG A 8 -7.79 7.27 -64.50
C ARG A 8 -8.54 8.14 -63.48
N GLY A 9 -8.97 7.54 -62.37
CA GLY A 9 -9.63 8.26 -61.26
C GLY A 9 -8.63 9.01 -60.35
N PRO A 10 -9.03 10.13 -59.71
CA PRO A 10 -8.15 11.03 -58.96
C PRO A 10 -7.93 10.60 -57.49
N PHE A 11 -8.05 9.30 -57.17
CA PHE A 11 -8.19 8.84 -55.78
C PHE A 11 -6.87 8.64 -55.00
N THR A 12 -5.70 8.79 -55.64
CA THR A 12 -4.40 8.47 -55.03
C THR A 12 -3.76 9.62 -54.24
N LYS A 13 -4.24 10.87 -54.40
CA LYS A 13 -3.63 12.04 -53.75
C LYS A 13 -4.10 12.26 -52.32
N ALA A 14 -5.35 11.93 -52.00
CA ALA A 14 -5.91 12.14 -50.66
C ALA A 14 -5.27 11.22 -49.61
N TRP A 15 -4.96 9.97 -49.98
CA TRP A 15 -4.34 9.01 -49.08
C TRP A 15 -2.89 9.38 -48.71
N GLY A 16 -2.13 9.95 -49.65
CA GLY A 16 -0.76 10.40 -49.38
C GLY A 16 -0.69 11.53 -48.35
N VAL A 17 -1.66 12.44 -48.35
CA VAL A 17 -1.72 13.56 -47.40
C VAL A 17 -2.10 13.08 -45.99
N VAL A 18 -3.03 12.13 -45.88
CA VAL A 18 -3.43 11.56 -44.59
C VAL A 18 -2.30 10.75 -43.96
N VAL A 19 -1.57 9.95 -44.73
CA VAL A 19 -0.41 9.18 -44.24
C VAL A 19 0.74 10.11 -43.84
N ALA A 20 0.98 11.19 -44.59
CA ALA A 20 2.00 12.18 -44.25
C ALA A 20 1.67 12.96 -42.95
N MET A 21 0.40 13.30 -42.71
CA MET A 21 -0.01 13.94 -41.45
C MET A 21 0.12 13.01 -40.24
N LEU A 22 -0.21 11.73 -40.39
CA LEU A 22 -0.06 10.73 -39.32
C LEU A 22 1.42 10.49 -38.97
N ALA A 23 2.30 10.44 -39.96
CA ALA A 23 3.74 10.33 -39.74
C ALA A 23 4.31 11.57 -39.03
N LEU A 24 3.83 12.76 -39.37
CA LEU A 24 4.27 14.02 -38.74
C LEU A 24 3.79 14.13 -37.28
N CYS A 25 2.59 13.64 -36.95
CA CYS A 25 2.09 13.59 -35.57
C CYS A 25 2.85 12.60 -34.68
N LEU A 26 3.41 11.53 -35.25
CA LEU A 26 4.22 10.54 -34.53
C LEU A 26 5.67 11.00 -34.28
N LEU A 27 6.18 11.98 -35.03
CA LEU A 27 7.56 12.50 -34.91
C LEU A 27 7.70 13.69 -33.95
N LEU A 28 6.61 14.40 -33.65
CA LEU A 28 6.61 15.54 -32.72
C LEU A 28 6.94 15.21 -31.24
N PRO A 29 6.60 14.04 -30.67
CA PRO A 29 6.95 13.74 -29.27
C PRO A 29 8.44 13.36 -29.07
N ALA A 30 9.24 13.18 -30.12
CA ALA A 30 10.66 12.82 -29.97
C ALA A 30 11.56 14.02 -29.58
N MET A 31 11.08 15.26 -29.74
CA MET A 31 11.89 16.48 -29.46
C MET A 31 11.54 17.17 -28.15
N SER A 32 10.44 16.79 -27.51
CA SER A 32 10.13 17.21 -26.14
C SER A 32 10.52 16.06 -25.23
N GLY A 33 11.50 16.26 -24.34
CA GLY A 33 11.99 15.24 -23.39
C GLY A 33 10.95 14.75 -22.36
N CYS A 34 9.66 14.81 -22.69
CA CYS A 34 8.57 14.22 -21.92
C CYS A 34 8.60 12.71 -22.14
N THR A 35 8.93 11.96 -21.09
CA THR A 35 8.80 10.52 -21.09
C THR A 35 7.32 10.14 -21.34
N LEU A 36 7.09 9.14 -22.21
CA LEU A 36 5.75 8.65 -22.58
C LEU A 36 4.81 8.38 -21.39
N PRO A 37 5.28 7.85 -20.24
CA PRO A 37 4.44 7.67 -19.05
C PRO A 37 3.85 8.98 -18.51
N THR A 38 4.58 10.09 -18.60
CA THR A 38 4.14 11.41 -18.12
C THR A 38 2.99 11.95 -18.98
N LEU A 39 3.00 11.66 -20.28
CA LEU A 39 1.95 12.09 -21.21
C LEU A 39 0.66 11.24 -21.04
N VAL A 40 0.82 9.95 -20.77
CA VAL A 40 -0.30 9.08 -20.37
C VAL A 40 -0.90 9.55 -19.04
N TYR A 41 -0.07 9.94 -18.09
CA TYR A 41 -0.50 10.52 -16.82
C TYR A 41 -1.31 11.81 -17.05
N PHE A 42 -0.79 12.78 -17.81
CA PHE A 42 -1.49 14.05 -18.08
C PHE A 42 -2.82 13.87 -18.84
N THR A 43 -2.88 12.95 -19.80
CA THR A 43 -4.13 12.69 -20.54
C THR A 43 -5.17 11.98 -19.71
N ALA A 44 -4.76 11.07 -18.80
CA ALA A 44 -5.66 10.44 -17.83
C ALA A 44 -6.24 11.45 -16.82
N VAL A 45 -5.45 12.43 -16.36
CA VAL A 45 -5.91 13.54 -15.51
C VAL A 45 -6.99 14.35 -16.23
N MET A 46 -6.75 14.72 -17.49
CA MET A 46 -7.71 15.51 -18.28
C MET A 46 -9.02 14.76 -18.58
N LEU A 47 -8.98 13.43 -18.57
CA LEU A 47 -10.14 12.56 -18.79
C LEU A 47 -10.92 12.25 -17.50
N GLY A 48 -10.54 12.83 -16.36
CA GLY A 48 -11.26 12.67 -15.09
C GLY A 48 -11.21 11.26 -14.51
N LYS A 49 -10.23 10.44 -14.92
CA LYS A 49 -9.99 9.13 -14.29
C LYS A 49 -9.28 9.34 -12.96
N ASP A 50 -9.72 8.64 -11.91
CA ASP A 50 -9.06 8.64 -10.60
C ASP A 50 -7.58 8.28 -10.76
N MET A 51 -6.70 9.25 -10.50
CA MET A 51 -5.24 9.17 -10.64
C MET A 51 -4.58 8.52 -9.42
N ARG A 52 -5.30 7.62 -8.74
CA ARG A 52 -4.74 6.93 -7.58
C ARG A 52 -3.79 5.86 -8.05
N ALA A 53 -2.60 5.81 -7.48
CA ALA A 53 -1.69 4.69 -7.68
C ALA A 53 -2.39 3.41 -7.22
N PRO A 54 -2.37 2.33 -8.02
CA PRO A 54 -2.91 1.05 -7.59
C PRO A 54 -2.08 0.50 -6.42
N PRO A 55 -2.70 -0.23 -5.48
CA PRO A 55 -1.97 -0.84 -4.39
C PRO A 55 -1.01 -1.93 -4.91
N PRO A 56 0.23 -1.99 -4.41
CA PRO A 56 1.18 -3.07 -4.69
C PRO A 56 0.61 -4.46 -4.38
N ILE A 57 -0.16 -4.58 -3.30
CA ILE A 57 -0.75 -5.84 -2.83
C ILE A 57 -2.28 -5.75 -2.94
N ASP A 58 -2.84 -6.42 -3.93
CA ASP A 58 -4.29 -6.55 -4.05
C ASP A 58 -4.83 -7.68 -3.16
N LEU A 59 -5.36 -7.31 -1.99
CA LEU A 59 -5.99 -8.25 -1.05
C LEU A 59 -7.22 -8.96 -1.65
N LEU A 60 -7.93 -8.34 -2.60
CA LEU A 60 -9.11 -8.96 -3.20
C LEU A 60 -8.73 -10.10 -4.14
N SER A 61 -7.54 -10.06 -4.75
CA SER A 61 -7.02 -11.15 -5.58
C SER A 61 -6.85 -12.46 -4.81
N TYR A 62 -6.57 -12.40 -3.50
CA TYR A 62 -6.44 -13.58 -2.65
C TYR A 62 -7.74 -14.36 -2.53
N ARG A 63 -8.90 -13.71 -2.68
CA ARG A 63 -10.19 -14.40 -2.70
C ARG A 63 -10.24 -15.45 -3.80
N GLU A 64 -9.76 -15.10 -4.98
CA GLU A 64 -9.75 -15.97 -6.16
C GLU A 64 -8.68 -17.05 -5.99
N LYS A 65 -7.48 -16.67 -5.54
CA LYS A 65 -6.37 -17.59 -5.27
C LYS A 65 -6.71 -18.65 -4.21
N LEU A 66 -7.50 -18.28 -3.20
CA LEU A 66 -7.97 -19.18 -2.14
C LEU A 66 -9.28 -19.91 -2.49
N ASN A 67 -9.80 -19.76 -3.71
CA ASN A 67 -11.06 -20.38 -4.16
C ASN A 67 -12.25 -20.11 -3.23
N LYS A 68 -12.31 -18.93 -2.60
CA LYS A 68 -13.31 -18.64 -1.57
C LYS A 68 -14.71 -18.43 -2.18
N PRO A 69 -15.79 -19.02 -1.60
CA PRO A 69 -17.13 -18.86 -2.12
C PRO A 69 -17.57 -17.40 -2.19
N ARG A 70 -18.25 -17.00 -3.27
CA ARG A 70 -18.71 -15.62 -3.50
C ARG A 70 -19.56 -15.03 -2.36
N LYS A 71 -20.22 -15.88 -1.56
CA LYS A 71 -21.11 -15.47 -0.45
C LYS A 71 -20.38 -15.15 0.86
N GLU A 72 -19.12 -15.54 1.00
CA GLU A 72 -18.38 -15.35 2.26
C GLU A 72 -17.29 -14.30 2.08
N PRO A 73 -17.21 -13.25 2.91
CA PRO A 73 -16.16 -12.25 2.79
C PRO A 73 -14.79 -12.84 3.17
N LEU A 74 -13.73 -12.34 2.54
CA LEU A 74 -12.35 -12.60 2.92
C LEU A 74 -12.05 -11.89 4.25
N ARG A 75 -11.64 -12.62 5.26
CA ARG A 75 -11.38 -12.14 6.62
C ARG A 75 -9.90 -11.89 6.76
N VAL A 76 -9.53 -10.65 7.05
CA VAL A 76 -8.14 -10.21 7.15
C VAL A 76 -7.84 -9.80 8.58
N ALA A 77 -6.82 -10.39 9.19
CA ALA A 77 -6.29 -9.96 10.48
C ALA A 77 -5.07 -9.06 10.27
N VAL A 78 -4.92 -8.04 11.12
CA VAL A 78 -3.69 -7.23 11.20
C VAL A 78 -3.03 -7.57 12.53
N VAL A 79 -1.76 -7.92 12.51
CA VAL A 79 -0.97 -8.28 13.69
C VAL A 79 0.35 -7.55 13.63
N THR A 80 0.62 -6.71 14.62
CA THR A 80 1.87 -5.95 14.69
C THR A 80 2.74 -6.50 15.81
N TYR A 81 4.01 -6.69 15.50
CA TYR A 81 5.04 -7.13 16.43
C TYR A 81 6.17 -6.10 16.49
N THR A 82 6.77 -5.97 17.67
CA THR A 82 8.00 -5.23 17.90
C THR A 82 8.75 -5.87 19.05
N ASP A 83 10.07 -5.75 19.08
CA ASP A 83 10.89 -6.42 20.07
C ASP A 83 10.61 -5.94 21.50
N VAL A 84 10.90 -6.79 22.49
CA VAL A 84 10.59 -6.53 23.90
C VAL A 84 11.29 -5.25 24.41
N GLY A 85 12.52 -4.97 23.94
CA GLY A 85 13.25 -3.76 24.32
C GLY A 85 12.50 -2.51 23.87
N THR A 86 12.07 -2.51 22.61
CA THR A 86 11.24 -1.45 22.06
C THR A 86 9.92 -1.28 22.80
N GLN A 87 9.21 -2.36 23.13
CA GLN A 87 7.92 -2.26 23.85
C GLN A 87 8.06 -1.56 25.19
N ILE A 88 9.17 -1.77 25.90
CA ILE A 88 9.45 -1.10 27.17
C ILE A 88 9.65 0.41 26.97
N HIS A 89 10.29 0.82 25.87
CA HIS A 89 10.63 2.22 25.60
C HIS A 89 9.50 3.03 24.96
N LEU A 90 8.75 2.44 24.03
CA LEU A 90 7.72 3.11 23.24
C LEU A 90 6.29 2.76 23.68
N GLY A 91 6.15 1.89 24.69
CA GLY A 91 4.86 1.52 25.27
C GLY A 91 3.98 0.76 24.27
N PRO A 92 2.70 1.14 24.11
CA PRO A 92 1.73 0.38 23.33
C PRO A 92 1.84 0.58 21.81
N LEU A 93 3.00 0.99 21.28
CA LEU A 93 3.19 1.35 19.86
C LEU A 93 2.61 0.32 18.89
N ALA A 94 2.94 -0.96 19.09
CA ALA A 94 2.46 -2.04 18.22
C ALA A 94 0.93 -2.17 18.24
N ARG A 95 0.30 -2.08 19.41
CA ARG A 95 -1.18 -2.13 19.56
C ARG A 95 -1.85 -0.89 18.98
N GLU A 96 -1.26 0.27 19.19
CA GLU A 96 -1.75 1.52 18.60
C GLU A 96 -1.69 1.43 17.06
N LEU A 97 -0.64 0.80 16.50
CA LEU A 97 -0.53 0.57 15.06
C LEU A 97 -1.53 -0.46 14.54
N ASP A 98 -1.75 -1.57 15.25
CA ASP A 98 -2.81 -2.55 14.93
C ASP A 98 -4.17 -1.86 14.83
N ASP A 99 -4.51 -1.04 15.82
CA ASP A 99 -5.75 -0.27 15.86
C ASP A 99 -5.86 0.70 14.68
N ALA A 100 -4.79 1.47 14.41
CA ALA A 100 -4.80 2.50 13.40
C ALA A 100 -4.82 1.92 11.97
N LEU A 101 -4.04 0.87 11.71
CA LEU A 101 -3.97 0.22 10.41
C LEU A 101 -5.27 -0.52 10.10
N ALA A 102 -5.78 -1.32 11.04
CA ALA A 102 -7.04 -2.04 10.83
C ALA A 102 -8.22 -1.09 10.57
N LYS A 103 -8.30 0.04 11.28
CA LYS A 103 -9.33 1.07 11.04
C LYS A 103 -9.18 1.71 9.66
N THR A 104 -7.95 2.02 9.27
CA THR A 104 -7.66 2.60 7.94
C THR A 104 -8.05 1.65 6.83
N LEU A 105 -7.68 0.36 6.94
CA LEU A 105 -8.06 -0.68 5.98
C LEU A 105 -9.58 -0.91 5.94
N ALA A 106 -10.23 -1.02 7.10
CA ALA A 106 -11.68 -1.20 7.17
C ALA A 106 -12.44 -0.05 6.48
N LYS A 107 -11.98 1.19 6.66
CA LYS A 107 -12.52 2.36 5.97
C LYS A 107 -12.22 2.32 4.46
N GLY A 108 -11.02 1.92 4.06
CA GLY A 108 -10.63 1.78 2.66
C GLY A 108 -11.47 0.77 1.88
N PHE A 109 -11.83 -0.34 2.52
CA PHE A 109 -12.64 -1.42 1.95
C PHE A 109 -14.14 -1.31 2.26
N GLU A 110 -14.63 -0.15 2.74
CA GLU A 110 -16.04 0.02 3.12
C GLU A 110 -17.02 -0.29 1.98
N LYS A 111 -16.64 0.03 0.73
CA LYS A 111 -17.41 -0.29 -0.48
C LYS A 111 -17.42 -1.78 -0.84
N ASP A 112 -16.40 -2.52 -0.41
CA ASP A 112 -16.18 -3.94 -0.70
C ASP A 112 -16.42 -4.82 0.54
N LYS A 113 -17.18 -4.34 1.54
CA LYS A 113 -17.42 -5.05 2.81
C LYS A 113 -18.03 -6.45 2.67
N ASP A 114 -18.76 -6.70 1.58
CA ASP A 114 -19.34 -8.03 1.29
C ASP A 114 -18.29 -9.01 0.74
N ARG A 115 -17.15 -8.49 0.27
CA ARG A 115 -16.04 -9.24 -0.32
C ARG A 115 -14.85 -9.37 0.63
N LEU A 116 -14.60 -8.36 1.47
CA LEU A 116 -13.50 -8.32 2.42
C LEU A 116 -13.94 -7.68 3.74
N VAL A 117 -13.57 -8.30 4.86
CA VAL A 117 -13.80 -7.79 6.21
C VAL A 117 -12.49 -7.84 6.98
N VAL A 118 -12.05 -6.69 7.49
CA VAL A 118 -10.93 -6.60 8.42
C VAL A 118 -11.43 -6.97 9.82
N LEU A 119 -10.73 -7.88 10.51
CA LEU A 119 -11.08 -8.24 11.88
C LEU A 119 -10.90 -7.05 12.80
N ALA A 120 -11.82 -6.91 13.77
CA ALA A 120 -11.70 -5.86 14.78
C ALA A 120 -10.41 -6.06 15.61
N PRO A 121 -9.62 -5.01 15.87
CA PRO A 121 -8.37 -5.12 16.63
C PRO A 121 -8.53 -5.78 18.00
N ALA A 122 -9.66 -5.53 18.68
CA ALA A 122 -9.98 -6.15 19.96
C ALA A 122 -10.02 -7.69 19.90
N VAL A 123 -10.32 -8.29 18.75
CA VAL A 123 -10.26 -9.75 18.56
C VAL A 123 -8.80 -10.22 18.54
N VAL A 124 -7.93 -9.49 17.83
CA VAL A 124 -6.50 -9.78 17.73
C VAL A 124 -5.82 -9.59 19.08
N HIS A 125 -6.05 -8.46 19.75
CA HIS A 125 -5.45 -8.20 21.08
C HIS A 125 -5.85 -9.27 22.10
N ARG A 126 -7.14 -9.68 22.14
CA ARG A 126 -7.58 -10.77 23.02
C ARG A 126 -6.95 -12.11 22.68
N TRP A 127 -6.62 -12.35 21.41
CA TRP A 127 -5.90 -13.55 21.01
C TRP A 127 -4.44 -13.48 21.44
N GLN A 128 -3.75 -12.34 21.24
CA GLN A 128 -2.39 -12.11 21.74
C GLN A 128 -2.31 -12.27 23.27
N ASP A 129 -3.28 -11.71 24.01
CA ASP A 129 -3.37 -11.80 25.47
C ASP A 129 -3.55 -13.24 26.00
N ARG A 130 -4.02 -14.16 25.16
CA ARG A 130 -4.29 -15.57 25.52
C ARG A 130 -3.21 -16.54 25.06
N ASN A 131 -2.28 -16.11 24.22
CA ASN A 131 -1.29 -16.96 23.57
C ASN A 131 0.10 -16.41 23.83
N ASP A 132 0.73 -16.71 24.97
CA ASP A 132 1.99 -16.10 25.40
C ASP A 132 3.14 -16.19 24.39
N GLN A 133 3.11 -17.18 23.49
CA GLN A 133 4.12 -17.40 22.45
C GLN A 133 3.65 -17.02 21.05
N TRP A 134 2.62 -16.18 20.93
CA TRP A 134 2.06 -15.78 19.63
C TRP A 134 3.12 -15.18 18.70
N ALA A 135 4.09 -14.45 19.25
CA ALA A 135 5.16 -13.80 18.49
C ALA A 135 6.14 -14.79 17.82
N ALA A 136 6.19 -16.04 18.28
CA ALA A 136 7.02 -17.09 17.68
C ALA A 136 6.26 -17.92 16.64
N LEU A 137 4.97 -17.66 16.43
CA LEU A 137 4.17 -18.37 15.43
C LEU A 137 4.48 -17.84 14.04
N GLU A 138 4.47 -18.73 13.05
CA GLU A 138 4.48 -18.32 11.65
C GLU A 138 3.19 -17.53 11.30
N PRO A 139 3.26 -16.50 10.44
CA PRO A 139 2.08 -15.71 10.08
C PRO A 139 0.90 -16.55 9.57
N ALA A 140 1.15 -17.59 8.77
CA ALA A 140 0.10 -18.51 8.30
C ALA A 140 -0.62 -19.24 9.44
N GLU A 141 0.09 -19.57 10.52
CA GLU A 141 -0.46 -20.18 11.73
C GLU A 141 -1.26 -19.14 12.54
N MET A 142 -0.80 -17.89 12.62
CA MET A 142 -1.56 -16.81 13.24
C MET A 142 -2.92 -16.60 12.55
N ALA A 143 -2.93 -16.56 11.22
CA ALA A 143 -4.15 -16.45 10.43
C ALA A 143 -5.15 -17.58 10.76
N ARG A 144 -4.64 -18.83 10.86
CA ARG A 144 -5.44 -20.00 11.24
C ARG A 144 -6.05 -19.86 12.64
N GLN A 145 -5.26 -19.49 13.64
CA GLN A 145 -5.73 -19.36 15.02
C GLN A 145 -6.74 -18.22 15.19
N LEU A 146 -6.55 -17.12 14.48
CA LEU A 146 -7.48 -15.98 14.44
C LEU A 146 -8.75 -16.28 13.62
N ARG A 147 -8.82 -17.45 12.97
CA ARG A 147 -9.86 -17.83 12.00
C ARG A 147 -10.00 -16.78 10.91
N ALA A 148 -8.89 -16.16 10.51
CA ALA A 148 -8.80 -15.28 9.36
C ALA A 148 -8.42 -16.10 8.13
N ASP A 149 -8.72 -15.60 6.93
CA ASP A 149 -8.22 -16.19 5.69
C ASP A 149 -6.81 -15.68 5.37
N LEU A 150 -6.51 -14.43 5.76
CA LEU A 150 -5.21 -13.79 5.63
C LEU A 150 -4.80 -13.13 6.94
N VAL A 151 -3.51 -13.09 7.20
CA VAL A 151 -2.90 -12.16 8.17
C VAL A 151 -1.99 -11.18 7.43
N ILE A 152 -2.05 -9.92 7.84
CA ILE A 152 -1.05 -8.89 7.57
C ILE A 152 -0.22 -8.79 8.84
N PHE A 153 0.97 -9.40 8.81
CA PHE A 153 1.93 -9.37 9.89
C PHE A 153 2.91 -8.22 9.66
N VAL A 154 2.98 -7.29 10.62
CA VAL A 154 3.83 -6.10 10.56
C VAL A 154 4.88 -6.19 11.65
N GLU A 155 6.14 -6.30 11.28
CA GLU A 155 7.27 -6.30 12.20
C GLU A 155 7.97 -4.95 12.20
N LEU A 156 7.99 -4.28 13.36
CA LEU A 156 8.68 -3.00 13.58
C LEU A 156 10.04 -3.26 14.22
N SER A 157 11.10 -2.93 13.48
CA SER A 157 12.49 -3.01 13.91
C SER A 157 13.06 -1.62 14.20
N ASN A 158 13.80 -1.51 15.31
CA ASN A 158 14.52 -0.30 15.75
C ASN A 158 13.70 1.01 15.72
N PRO A 159 12.43 1.04 16.15
CA PRO A 159 11.70 2.30 16.13
C PRO A 159 12.31 3.30 17.12
N SER A 160 12.41 4.55 16.68
CA SER A 160 12.80 5.70 17.50
C SER A 160 11.79 6.81 17.29
N LEU A 161 11.64 7.71 18.27
CA LEU A 161 10.90 8.97 18.13
C LEU A 161 11.82 10.19 17.99
N PHE A 162 13.09 10.03 18.36
CA PHE A 162 14.04 11.14 18.48
C PHE A 162 15.14 11.02 17.44
N GLU A 163 15.61 12.17 16.98
CA GLU A 163 16.78 12.27 16.10
C GLU A 163 18.03 11.74 16.84
N ASN A 164 18.80 10.89 16.16
CA ASN A 164 20.03 10.33 16.72
C ASN A 164 21.02 11.44 17.08
N GLY A 165 21.58 11.39 18.28
CA GLY A 165 22.52 12.42 18.77
C GLY A 165 21.88 13.72 19.24
N SER A 166 20.55 13.86 19.20
CA SER A 166 19.86 15.07 19.66
C SER A 166 19.63 15.14 21.18
N ASN A 167 20.03 14.13 21.95
CA ASN A 167 19.73 14.03 23.39
C ASN A 167 18.23 14.24 23.71
N ARG A 168 17.34 13.75 22.84
CA ARG A 168 15.88 13.85 22.97
C ARG A 168 15.36 15.29 22.94
N THR A 169 16.07 16.20 22.27
CA THR A 169 15.63 17.60 22.05
C THR A 169 14.99 17.81 20.69
N LEU A 170 15.15 16.84 19.77
CA LEU A 170 14.60 16.88 18.42
C LEU A 170 13.85 15.59 18.10
N TYR A 171 12.63 15.73 17.60
CA TYR A 171 11.82 14.65 17.08
C TYR A 171 12.15 14.36 15.62
N ARG A 172 12.49 13.10 15.38
CA ARG A 172 12.43 12.46 14.07
C ARG A 172 12.22 10.99 14.33
N ALA A 173 10.98 10.56 14.19
CA ALA A 173 10.65 9.17 14.27
C ALA A 173 11.19 8.40 13.07
N ARG A 174 11.67 7.19 13.33
CA ARG A 174 12.16 6.26 12.31
C ARG A 174 11.73 4.86 12.69
N ALA A 175 11.45 4.01 11.70
CA ALA A 175 11.26 2.58 11.90
C ALA A 175 11.59 1.82 10.61
N ASP A 176 12.20 0.66 10.77
CA ASP A 176 12.29 -0.34 9.71
C ASP A 176 11.08 -1.26 9.85
N VAL A 177 10.30 -1.39 8.78
CA VAL A 177 9.05 -2.15 8.79
C VAL A 177 9.13 -3.30 7.79
N ALA A 178 8.94 -4.52 8.27
CA ALA A 178 8.75 -5.69 7.42
C ALA A 178 7.26 -6.08 7.45
N VAL A 179 6.63 -6.10 6.27
CA VAL A 179 5.22 -6.48 6.11
C VAL A 179 5.17 -7.84 5.43
N THR A 180 4.53 -8.80 6.08
CA THR A 180 4.27 -10.13 5.52
C THR A 180 2.77 -10.37 5.41
N VAL A 181 2.29 -10.68 4.20
CA VAL A 181 0.91 -11.10 3.97
C VAL A 181 0.91 -12.59 3.75
N ALA A 182 0.24 -13.34 4.61
CA ALA A 182 0.22 -14.80 4.55
C ALA A 182 -1.21 -15.34 4.62
N PRO A 183 -1.59 -16.30 3.76
CA PRO A 183 -2.84 -17.01 3.90
C PRO A 183 -2.81 -18.00 5.07
N ALA A 184 -3.99 -18.29 5.63
CA ALA A 184 -4.11 -19.34 6.64
C ALA A 184 -3.76 -20.70 6.04
N HIS A 185 -2.95 -21.48 6.77
CA HIS A 185 -2.67 -22.86 6.39
C HIS A 185 -3.99 -23.64 6.25
N THR A 186 -4.25 -24.10 5.03
CA THR A 186 -5.35 -25.02 4.70
C THR A 186 -4.72 -26.34 4.29
N SER A 187 -5.48 -27.44 4.40
CA SER A 187 -5.06 -28.80 3.99
C SER A 187 -4.77 -28.97 2.48
N GLN A 188 -4.66 -27.88 1.72
CA GLN A 188 -4.17 -27.88 0.35
C GLN A 188 -2.64 -27.95 0.34
N ALA A 189 -2.05 -28.42 -0.76
CA ALA A 189 -0.60 -28.63 -0.87
C ALA A 189 0.19 -27.39 -0.42
N GLU A 190 1.09 -27.60 0.54
CA GLU A 190 1.87 -26.57 1.24
C GLU A 190 2.63 -25.66 0.27
N ASP A 191 3.12 -26.23 -0.83
CA ASP A 191 3.84 -25.55 -1.92
C ASP A 191 3.02 -24.46 -2.63
N VAL A 192 1.69 -24.60 -2.71
CA VAL A 192 0.83 -23.61 -3.40
C VAL A 192 0.59 -22.39 -2.51
N LEU A 193 0.62 -22.55 -1.19
CA LEU A 193 0.38 -21.46 -0.24
C LEU A 193 1.63 -20.62 0.01
N SER A 194 2.83 -21.20 -0.10
CA SER A 194 4.08 -20.44 0.01
C SER A 194 4.23 -19.37 -1.06
N ASP A 195 3.77 -19.64 -2.28
CA ASP A 195 3.79 -18.69 -3.40
C ASP A 195 2.84 -17.50 -3.19
N LEU A 196 1.90 -17.61 -2.26
CA LEU A 196 0.97 -16.54 -1.91
C LEU A 196 1.50 -15.62 -0.81
N VAL A 197 2.62 -15.97 -0.17
CA VAL A 197 3.24 -15.14 0.86
C VAL A 197 3.97 -13.99 0.20
N VAL A 198 3.54 -12.76 0.49
CA VAL A 198 4.18 -11.54 0.01
C VAL A 198 4.92 -10.89 1.16
N LYS A 199 6.17 -10.48 0.92
CA LYS A 199 7.02 -9.78 1.89
C LYS A 199 7.48 -8.46 1.30
N GLU A 200 7.25 -7.38 2.03
CA GLU A 200 7.67 -6.03 1.68
C GLU A 200 8.48 -5.42 2.82
N HIS A 201 9.46 -4.60 2.46
CA HIS A 201 10.30 -3.90 3.43
C HIS A 201 10.26 -2.40 3.17
N LEU A 202 9.99 -1.63 4.22
CA LEU A 202 9.84 -0.19 4.16
C LEU A 202 10.71 0.45 5.23
N HIS A 203 11.45 1.49 4.85
CA HIS A 203 12.09 2.38 5.80
C HIS A 203 11.24 3.63 5.93
N VAL A 204 10.75 3.90 7.14
CA VAL A 204 9.83 5.01 7.39
C VAL A 204 10.51 6.05 8.26
N GLU A 205 10.45 7.30 7.83
CA GLU A 205 10.89 8.47 8.60
C GLU A 205 9.74 9.47 8.73
N PHE A 206 9.59 10.04 9.92
CA PHE A 206 8.58 11.02 10.23
C PHE A 206 9.13 12.12 11.15
N PRO A 207 9.01 13.41 10.82
CA PRO A 207 8.35 13.93 9.61
C PRO A 207 9.19 13.74 8.35
N ARG A 208 8.55 13.35 7.24
CA ARG A 208 9.21 13.19 5.93
C ARG A 208 9.40 14.54 5.25
N GLY A 209 10.51 14.73 4.56
CA GLY A 209 10.77 15.93 3.73
C GLY A 209 10.95 17.25 4.49
N SER A 210 11.03 17.21 5.83
CA SER A 210 11.28 18.38 6.66
C SER A 210 12.37 18.12 7.70
N GLY A 211 12.92 19.19 8.27
CA GLY A 211 13.88 19.09 9.38
C GLY A 211 13.25 18.42 10.61
N PRO A 212 14.06 17.92 11.54
CA PRO A 212 13.52 17.35 12.77
C PRO A 212 12.75 18.44 13.55
N ALA A 213 11.65 18.05 14.19
CA ALA A 213 10.85 18.99 14.97
C ALA A 213 11.47 19.22 16.35
N SER A 214 11.43 20.44 16.86
CA SER A 214 11.90 20.70 18.22
C SER A 214 10.93 20.12 19.24
N VAL A 215 11.48 19.59 20.34
CA VAL A 215 10.67 19.19 21.49
C VAL A 215 10.19 20.46 22.19
N ASP A 216 8.88 20.64 22.22
CA ASP A 216 8.18 21.79 22.81
C ASP A 216 7.18 21.28 23.86
N PRO A 217 6.94 22.00 24.97
CA PRO A 217 5.82 21.76 25.88
C PRO A 217 4.47 21.45 25.20
N ASP A 218 4.16 22.07 24.05
CA ASP A 218 2.91 21.86 23.31
C ASP A 218 2.88 20.55 22.50
N LEU A 219 4.05 19.93 22.30
CA LEU A 219 4.24 18.68 21.57
C LEU A 219 4.99 17.65 22.45
N PRO A 220 4.31 17.06 23.45
CA PRO A 220 4.90 16.02 24.28
C PRO A 220 5.15 14.73 23.48
N PRO A 221 6.09 13.86 23.92
CA PRO A 221 6.49 12.66 23.16
C PRO A 221 5.33 11.72 22.83
N GLU A 222 4.34 11.62 23.72
CA GLU A 222 3.13 10.81 23.53
C GLU A 222 2.27 11.32 22.35
N ARG A 223 2.15 12.65 22.21
CA ARG A 223 1.41 13.25 21.10
C ARG A 223 2.14 13.01 19.79
N PHE A 224 3.46 13.17 19.79
CA PHE A 224 4.30 12.87 18.63
C PHE A 224 4.26 11.39 18.24
N ARG A 225 4.27 10.46 19.22
CA ARG A 225 4.11 9.01 18.97
C ARG A 225 2.79 8.72 18.27
N ARG A 226 1.67 9.25 18.75
CA ARG A 226 0.36 9.02 18.13
C ARG A 226 0.29 9.56 16.70
N ALA A 227 0.92 10.72 16.45
CA ALA A 227 1.06 11.26 15.10
C ALA A 227 1.88 10.31 14.20
N PHE A 228 3.01 9.81 14.73
CA PHE A 228 3.84 8.83 14.02
C PHE A 228 3.08 7.51 13.74
N VAL A 229 2.29 7.00 14.68
CA VAL A 229 1.45 5.80 14.46
C VAL A 229 0.41 6.04 13.38
N ALA A 230 -0.26 7.18 13.40
CA ALA A 230 -1.24 7.53 12.36
C ALA A 230 -0.57 7.65 10.98
N TYR A 231 0.64 8.22 10.93
CA TYR A 231 1.45 8.29 9.73
C TYR A 231 1.84 6.90 9.22
N LEU A 232 2.40 6.04 10.09
CA LEU A 232 2.74 4.65 9.77
C LEU A 232 1.53 3.87 9.25
N ALA A 233 0.38 3.97 9.91
CA ALA A 233 -0.83 3.27 9.48
C ALA A 233 -1.28 3.72 8.08
N ARG A 234 -1.14 5.01 7.76
CA ARG A 234 -1.46 5.53 6.43
C ARG A 234 -0.48 5.04 5.38
N GLU A 235 0.82 5.19 5.60
CA GLU A 235 1.88 4.72 4.68
C GLU A 235 1.75 3.20 4.42
N LEU A 236 1.56 2.40 5.47
CA LEU A 236 1.35 0.96 5.33
C LEU A 236 0.04 0.62 4.61
N SER A 237 -1.00 1.44 4.78
CA SER A 237 -2.26 1.22 4.05
C SER A 237 -2.11 1.37 2.54
N TRP A 238 -1.11 2.12 2.06
CA TRP A 238 -0.85 2.28 0.62
C TRP A 238 -0.37 1.00 -0.06
N LEU A 239 0.15 0.04 0.70
CA LEU A 239 0.42 -1.31 0.20
C LEU A 239 -0.87 -2.02 -0.25
N PHE A 240 -2.01 -1.67 0.33
CA PHE A 240 -3.28 -2.39 0.18
C PHE A 240 -4.40 -1.56 -0.44
N LEU A 241 -4.31 -0.23 -0.35
CA LEU A 241 -5.32 0.71 -0.80
C LEU A 241 -4.77 1.65 -1.89
N PRO A 242 -5.60 2.02 -2.89
CA PRO A 242 -5.23 3.06 -3.84
C PRO A 242 -5.06 4.42 -3.14
N HIS A 243 -3.96 5.12 -3.43
CA HIS A 243 -3.61 6.40 -2.82
C HIS A 243 -3.20 7.45 -3.86
N ASP A 244 -3.25 8.73 -3.52
CA ASP A 244 -2.75 9.80 -4.39
C ASP A 244 -1.21 9.87 -4.25
N PRO A 245 -0.43 9.73 -5.34
CA PRO A 245 1.03 9.84 -5.29
C PRO A 245 1.52 11.17 -4.67
N LYS A 246 0.71 12.23 -4.72
CA LYS A 246 1.07 13.52 -4.11
C LYS A 246 1.13 13.44 -2.58
N GLU A 247 0.36 12.55 -1.96
CA GLU A 247 0.37 12.35 -0.51
C GLU A 247 1.69 11.73 -0.04
N GLU A 248 2.39 10.97 -0.88
CA GLU A 248 3.72 10.40 -0.58
C GLU A 248 4.79 11.49 -0.35
N PHE A 249 4.67 12.61 -1.07
CA PHE A 249 5.63 13.71 -1.03
C PHE A 249 5.18 14.90 -0.17
N ALA A 250 3.98 14.83 0.42
CA ALA A 250 3.44 15.92 1.22
C ALA A 250 4.17 16.02 2.56
N SER A 251 4.56 17.24 2.94
CA SER A 251 5.10 17.48 4.28
C SER A 251 3.96 17.40 5.31
N GLU A 252 4.13 16.51 6.28
CA GLU A 252 3.20 16.33 7.39
C GLU A 252 3.32 17.51 8.38
N LYS A 253 2.17 18.05 8.82
CA LYS A 253 2.09 19.04 9.90
C LYS A 253 1.44 18.38 11.12
N PHE A 254 1.92 18.70 12.32
CA PHE A 254 1.53 18.08 13.61
C PHE A 254 1.21 19.14 14.69
#